data_AF-A0A4Y6PMZ1-F1
#
_entry.id   AF-A0A4Y6PMZ1-F1
#
_cell.length_a   1.000
_cell.length_b   1.000
_cell.length_c   1.000
_cell.angle_alpha   90.00
_cell.angle_beta   90.00
_cell.angle_gamma   90.00
#
_symmetry.space_group_name_H-M   'P 1'
#
loop_
_entity.id
_entity.type
_entity.pdbx_description
1 polymer ?
#
loop_
_entity_poly.entity_id
_entity_poly.type
_entity_poly.pdbx_seq_one_letter_code
_entity_poly.pdbx_strand_id
1 'polypeptide(L)'
;MGHPLRQQEKDAIYEIVNRTQHQFHGLSPDADEVVNKIILGLLAKYAWIYGVEIFAFCFMSNHFHILARCKSLQLHLFMRDFQSQIARKMNALRGRTGTFWERRYTATKVLDDDAMIDRLRYTVCNPCESDLVSHPKKWPGLCSWQIHDNGEPLVGEVVDRETYWREKRKKKNEDKTEAELIEMATVRYPLELAKLPKWEDMDDEAYHQKMREECHKHAGELAKKRCRPCLGRKKVLAQKWSSRPRNPKKAPRPLCHGGDLQQREEYRQQRWDVTDDYRKAVGKWREGKTQVKRIEFPEGTIPPGHQFCYGRKGEFNMTVPQLRS
;
A
#
# COMPACT_ATOMS: atom_id res chain seq x y z
N MET A 1 -23.96 6.58 -9.53
CA MET A 1 -22.52 6.86 -9.28
C MET A 1 -21.70 5.96 -10.19
N GLY A 2 -20.72 6.49 -10.95
CA GLY A 2 -19.89 5.67 -11.86
C GLY A 2 -18.88 4.74 -11.16
N HIS A 3 -18.85 4.74 -9.83
CA HIS A 3 -17.80 4.17 -9.01
C HIS A 3 -18.35 3.74 -7.64
N PRO A 4 -17.93 2.59 -7.07
CA PRO A 4 -18.31 2.21 -5.72
C PRO A 4 -17.89 3.27 -4.70
N LEU A 5 -18.77 3.52 -3.73
CA LEU A 5 -18.51 4.39 -2.58
C LEU A 5 -17.34 3.84 -1.76
N ARG A 6 -16.44 4.73 -1.33
CA ARG A 6 -15.40 4.40 -0.36
C ARG A 6 -15.96 4.66 1.02
N GLN A 7 -16.02 3.62 1.84
CA GLN A 7 -16.29 3.68 3.26
C GLN A 7 -15.08 3.07 3.97
N GLN A 8 -14.58 3.77 4.98
CA GLN A 8 -13.49 3.34 5.83
C GLN A 8 -14.07 3.07 7.22
N GLU A 9 -13.57 2.05 7.89
CA GLU A 9 -13.93 1.72 9.26
C GLU A 9 -12.64 1.67 10.09
N LYS A 10 -12.68 2.15 11.33
CA LYS A 10 -11.47 2.39 12.14
C LYS A 10 -10.67 1.11 12.35
N ASP A 11 -11.36 0.04 12.71
CA ASP A 11 -10.74 -1.23 13.09
C ASP A 11 -10.68 -2.25 11.94
N ALA A 12 -11.25 -1.92 10.79
CA ALA A 12 -11.27 -2.84 9.65
C ALA A 12 -9.90 -2.95 8.99
N ILE A 13 -9.52 -4.20 8.70
CA ILE A 13 -8.36 -4.53 7.88
C ILE A 13 -8.82 -4.67 6.42
N TYR A 14 -8.08 -4.04 5.52
CA TYR A 14 -8.35 -4.05 4.10
C TYR A 14 -7.18 -4.66 3.32
N GLU A 15 -7.49 -5.52 2.35
CA GLU A 15 -6.56 -5.76 1.25
C GLU A 15 -6.68 -4.63 0.23
N ILE A 16 -5.55 -3.95 0.01
CA ILE A 16 -5.42 -2.83 -0.90
C ILE A 16 -4.65 -3.26 -2.13
N VAL A 17 -5.25 -3.04 -3.30
CA VAL A 17 -4.66 -3.41 -4.58
C VAL A 17 -4.80 -2.30 -5.60
N ASN A 18 -3.71 -1.97 -6.30
CA ASN A 18 -3.79 -1.27 -7.57
C ASN A 18 -2.79 -1.81 -8.59
N ARG A 19 -3.04 -1.52 -9.88
CA ARG A 19 -2.24 -1.99 -11.01
C ARG A 19 -1.92 -0.87 -11.98
N THR A 20 -0.78 -1.00 -12.64
CA THR A 20 -0.32 -0.08 -13.67
C THR A 20 -1.24 -0.10 -14.88
N GLN A 21 -1.27 1.01 -15.62
CA GLN A 21 -2.02 1.13 -16.87
C GLN A 21 -1.66 -0.01 -17.82
N HIS A 22 -2.63 -0.66 -18.45
CA HIS A 22 -2.39 -1.82 -19.33
C HIS A 22 -1.52 -2.94 -18.73
N GLN A 23 -1.37 -2.97 -17.39
CA GLN A 23 -0.55 -3.94 -16.66
C GLN A 23 0.92 -3.96 -17.10
N PHE A 24 1.46 -2.83 -17.57
CA PHE A 24 2.89 -2.74 -17.89
C PHE A 24 3.74 -2.90 -16.64
N HIS A 25 4.96 -3.39 -16.81
CA HIS A 25 5.90 -3.76 -15.77
C HIS A 25 6.58 -2.54 -15.09
N GLY A 26 5.80 -1.48 -14.82
CA GLY A 26 6.28 -0.17 -14.34
C GLY A 26 6.86 -0.14 -12.93
N LEU A 27 6.55 -1.14 -12.13
CA LEU A 27 7.04 -1.34 -10.76
C LEU A 27 8.13 -2.44 -10.71
N SER A 28 8.67 -2.85 -11.86
CA SER A 28 9.68 -3.91 -11.88
C SER A 28 10.90 -3.52 -11.04
N PRO A 29 11.39 -4.43 -10.19
CA PRO A 29 12.65 -4.22 -9.51
C PRO A 29 13.79 -4.13 -10.51
N ASP A 30 14.82 -3.40 -10.12
CA ASP A 30 16.08 -3.24 -10.84
C ASP A 30 17.26 -3.72 -9.98
N ALA A 31 18.40 -3.94 -10.61
CA ALA A 31 19.58 -4.50 -9.94
C ALA A 31 20.16 -3.56 -8.87
N ASP A 32 20.00 -2.25 -9.04
CA ASP A 32 20.50 -1.21 -8.13
C ASP A 32 19.47 -0.85 -7.03
N GLU A 33 18.35 -1.57 -7.01
CA GLU A 33 17.23 -1.42 -6.08
C GLU A 33 16.61 -0.01 -6.03
N VAL A 34 16.78 0.79 -7.08
CA VAL A 34 16.28 2.16 -7.16
C VAL A 34 14.75 2.19 -7.01
N VAL A 35 14.05 1.30 -7.70
CA VAL A 35 12.59 1.17 -7.62
C VAL A 35 12.17 0.78 -6.21
N ASN A 36 12.84 -0.20 -5.59
CA ASN A 36 12.53 -0.66 -4.24
C ASN A 36 12.71 0.46 -3.22
N LYS A 37 13.83 1.20 -3.27
CA LYS A 37 14.12 2.34 -2.38
C LYS A 37 13.06 3.44 -2.50
N ILE A 38 12.66 3.80 -3.73
CA ILE A 38 11.60 4.78 -3.95
C ILE A 38 10.28 4.32 -3.33
N ILE A 39 9.88 3.07 -3.59
CA ILE A 39 8.60 2.55 -3.08
C ILE A 39 8.63 2.47 -1.55
N LEU A 40 9.72 1.96 -0.96
CA LEU A 40 9.89 1.82 0.48
C LEU A 40 9.85 3.18 1.18
N GLY A 41 10.61 4.17 0.69
CA GLY A 41 10.60 5.53 1.23
C GLY A 41 9.21 6.16 1.20
N LEU A 42 8.49 6.02 0.10
CA LEU A 42 7.13 6.56 -0.02
C LEU A 42 6.11 5.80 0.84
N LEU A 43 6.21 4.47 0.92
CA LEU A 43 5.33 3.64 1.73
C LEU A 43 5.50 3.98 3.20
N ALA A 44 6.74 3.98 3.71
CA ALA A 44 7.07 4.29 5.09
C ALA A 44 6.65 5.72 5.46
N LYS A 45 7.03 6.72 4.63
CA LYS A 45 6.67 8.13 4.86
C LYS A 45 5.16 8.33 4.98
N TYR A 46 4.39 7.82 4.02
CA TYR A 46 2.96 8.07 4.00
C TYR A 46 2.18 7.20 4.99
N ALA A 47 2.65 5.98 5.28
CA ALA A 47 2.08 5.18 6.36
C ALA A 47 2.23 5.92 7.70
N TRP A 48 3.40 6.50 7.95
CA TRP A 48 3.67 7.29 9.14
C TRP A 48 2.82 8.58 9.22
N ILE A 49 2.76 9.39 8.16
CA ILE A 49 1.98 10.64 8.12
C ILE A 49 0.50 10.41 8.43
N TYR A 50 -0.07 9.34 7.89
CA TYR A 50 -1.51 9.06 7.94
C TYR A 50 -1.91 8.05 9.02
N GLY A 51 -0.95 7.55 9.81
CA GLY A 51 -1.20 6.55 10.85
C GLY A 51 -1.79 5.25 10.30
N VAL A 52 -1.19 4.73 9.22
CA VAL A 52 -1.60 3.46 8.59
C VAL A 52 -0.79 2.32 9.17
N GLU A 53 -1.47 1.36 9.79
CA GLU A 53 -0.90 0.10 10.25
C GLU A 53 -0.80 -0.85 9.04
N ILE A 54 0.41 -1.30 8.72
CA ILE A 54 0.67 -2.22 7.61
C ILE A 54 0.97 -3.60 8.18
N PHE A 55 0.18 -4.62 7.80
CA PHE A 55 0.38 -6.00 8.26
C PHE A 55 1.24 -6.80 7.27
N ALA A 56 1.12 -6.51 5.98
CA ALA A 56 1.94 -7.11 4.93
C ALA A 56 1.90 -6.28 3.65
N PHE A 57 2.93 -6.41 2.81
CA PHE A 57 2.95 -5.83 1.48
C PHE A 57 3.77 -6.66 0.50
N CYS A 58 3.43 -6.57 -0.78
CA CYS A 58 4.27 -7.05 -1.87
C CYS A 58 4.06 -6.19 -3.13
N PHE A 59 5.16 -5.65 -3.65
CA PHE A 59 5.19 -4.93 -4.92
C PHE A 59 5.63 -5.89 -6.02
N MET A 60 4.69 -6.21 -6.89
CA MET A 60 4.89 -6.97 -8.11
C MET A 60 5.31 -6.03 -9.24
N SER A 61 5.73 -6.56 -10.39
CA SER A 61 6.19 -5.72 -11.51
C SER A 61 5.12 -4.78 -12.07
N ASN A 62 3.83 -5.12 -11.98
CA ASN A 62 2.72 -4.36 -12.58
C ASN A 62 1.56 -4.06 -11.62
N HIS A 63 1.66 -4.45 -10.36
CA HIS A 63 0.65 -4.17 -9.33
C HIS A 63 1.26 -4.31 -7.94
N PHE A 64 0.51 -3.94 -6.91
CA PHE A 64 0.91 -4.17 -5.53
C PHE A 64 -0.26 -4.72 -4.72
N HIS A 65 0.08 -5.38 -3.63
CA HIS A 65 -0.81 -5.82 -2.57
C HIS A 65 -0.32 -5.21 -1.25
N ILE A 66 -1.22 -4.59 -0.48
CA ILE A 66 -0.94 -4.09 0.87
C ILE A 66 -2.10 -4.53 1.76
N LEU A 67 -1.82 -5.21 2.86
CA LEU A 67 -2.80 -5.50 3.91
C LEU A 67 -2.62 -4.45 5.01
N ALA A 68 -3.66 -3.63 5.26
CA ALA A 68 -3.53 -2.48 6.14
C ALA A 68 -4.83 -2.09 6.86
N ARG A 69 -4.67 -1.35 7.97
CA ARG A 69 -5.72 -0.72 8.77
C ARG A 69 -5.39 0.76 8.96
N CYS A 70 -6.42 1.61 9.02
CA CYS A 70 -6.23 3.05 9.14
C CYS A 70 -7.29 3.63 10.09
N LYS A 71 -6.95 3.62 11.38
CA LYS A 71 -7.82 4.10 12.47
C LYS A 71 -8.21 5.58 12.33
N SER A 72 -7.37 6.38 11.68
CA SER A 72 -7.62 7.80 11.39
C SER A 72 -8.68 8.04 10.31
N LEU A 73 -9.17 7.00 9.62
CA LEU A 73 -10.07 7.09 8.46
C LEU A 73 -9.50 7.92 7.30
N GLN A 74 -8.17 7.97 7.19
CA GLN A 74 -7.42 8.72 6.17
C GLN A 74 -6.75 7.83 5.11
N LEU A 75 -7.16 6.56 4.99
CA LEU A 75 -6.62 5.63 3.99
C LEU A 75 -6.71 6.18 2.56
N HIS A 76 -7.77 6.95 2.27
CA HIS A 76 -7.91 7.62 0.98
C HIS A 76 -6.86 8.71 0.71
N LEU A 77 -6.40 9.43 1.74
CA LEU A 77 -5.34 10.43 1.63
C LEU A 77 -3.97 9.77 1.52
N PHE A 78 -3.71 8.74 2.34
CA PHE A 78 -2.55 7.85 2.21
C PHE A 78 -2.41 7.35 0.78
N MET A 79 -3.45 6.71 0.26
CA MET A 79 -3.43 6.14 -1.08
C MET A 79 -3.38 7.20 -2.18
N ARG A 80 -3.91 8.41 -1.96
CA ARG A 80 -3.79 9.54 -2.90
C ARG A 80 -2.33 9.93 -3.04
N ASP A 81 -1.66 10.23 -1.94
CA ASP A 81 -0.31 10.76 -1.97
C ASP A 81 0.73 9.70 -2.36
N PHE A 82 0.63 8.51 -1.76
CA PHE A 82 1.49 7.37 -2.05
C PHE A 82 1.50 7.03 -3.55
N GLN A 83 0.32 6.83 -4.14
CA GLN A 83 0.22 6.48 -5.55
C GLN A 83 0.58 7.64 -6.48
N SER A 84 0.27 8.88 -6.11
CA SER A 84 0.64 10.05 -6.91
C SER A 84 2.15 10.22 -6.97
N GLN A 85 2.85 10.05 -5.85
CA GLN A 85 4.31 10.13 -5.83
C GLN A 85 4.97 8.96 -6.56
N ILE A 86 4.47 7.73 -6.39
CA ILE A 86 4.96 6.59 -7.18
C ILE A 86 4.79 6.87 -8.67
N ALA A 87 3.60 7.29 -9.11
CA ALA A 87 3.35 7.58 -10.52
C ALA A 87 4.34 8.61 -11.08
N ARG A 88 4.58 9.71 -10.35
CA ARG A 88 5.53 10.76 -10.75
C ARG A 88 6.97 10.24 -10.81
N LYS A 89 7.42 9.51 -9.78
CA LYS A 89 8.80 9.02 -9.68
C LYS A 89 9.07 7.92 -10.70
N MET A 90 8.16 6.98 -10.88
CA MET A 90 8.30 5.89 -11.85
C MET A 90 8.21 6.41 -13.28
N ASN A 91 7.30 7.35 -13.58
CA ASN A 91 7.27 7.99 -14.89
C ASN A 91 8.58 8.72 -15.19
N ALA A 92 9.09 9.52 -14.24
CA ALA A 92 10.38 10.20 -14.41
C ALA A 92 11.53 9.19 -14.62
N LEU A 93 11.63 8.16 -13.79
CA LEU A 93 12.66 7.11 -13.88
C LEU A 93 12.63 6.37 -15.22
N ARG A 94 11.44 6.22 -15.82
CA ARG A 94 11.26 5.50 -17.08
C ARG A 94 11.11 6.41 -18.30
N GLY A 95 11.33 7.73 -18.15
CA GLY A 95 11.19 8.70 -19.25
C GLY A 95 9.77 8.77 -19.85
N ARG A 96 8.74 8.54 -19.03
CA ARG A 96 7.32 8.54 -19.43
C ARG A 96 6.57 9.76 -18.94
N THR A 97 5.46 10.05 -19.61
CA THR A 97 4.45 11.00 -19.17
C THR A 97 3.06 10.32 -19.17
N GLY A 98 2.07 11.00 -18.58
CA GLY A 98 0.68 10.52 -18.57
C GLY A 98 0.34 9.51 -17.48
N THR A 99 -0.75 8.78 -17.70
CA THR A 99 -1.39 7.91 -16.71
C THR A 99 -0.48 6.72 -16.33
N PHE A 100 -0.22 6.55 -15.03
CA PHE A 100 0.55 5.41 -14.53
C PHE A 100 -0.34 4.28 -14.02
N TRP A 101 -1.41 4.62 -13.30
CA TRP A 101 -2.34 3.65 -12.71
C TRP A 101 -3.55 3.45 -13.63
N GLU A 102 -3.98 2.20 -13.82
CA GLU A 102 -5.13 1.90 -14.69
C GLU A 102 -6.43 2.46 -14.15
N ARG A 103 -6.57 2.51 -12.81
CA ARG A 103 -7.81 2.83 -12.12
C ARG A 103 -7.53 3.28 -10.69
N ARG A 104 -8.60 3.66 -9.98
CA ARG A 104 -8.56 3.87 -8.53
C ARG A 104 -8.21 2.55 -7.82
N TYR A 105 -7.45 2.63 -6.74
CA TYR A 105 -7.14 1.48 -5.88
C TYR A 105 -8.42 0.84 -5.35
N THR A 106 -8.35 -0.47 -5.10
CA THR A 106 -9.39 -1.25 -4.41
C THR A 106 -8.99 -1.41 -2.95
N ALA A 107 -9.96 -1.35 -2.04
CA ALA A 107 -9.80 -1.74 -0.65
C ALA A 107 -10.92 -2.74 -0.34
N THR A 108 -10.56 -4.00 -0.18
CA THR A 108 -11.49 -5.10 0.09
C THR A 108 -11.41 -5.45 1.56
N LYS A 109 -12.52 -5.33 2.31
CA LYS A 109 -12.56 -5.64 3.75
C LYS A 109 -12.30 -7.13 3.98
N VAL A 110 -11.52 -7.45 5.01
CA VAL A 110 -11.33 -8.82 5.50
C VAL A 110 -12.19 -9.00 6.75
N LEU A 111 -13.07 -10.01 6.75
CA LEU A 111 -14.14 -10.11 7.75
C LEU A 111 -13.78 -10.94 8.99
N ASP A 112 -12.88 -11.91 8.86
CA ASP A 112 -12.52 -12.84 9.93
C ASP A 112 -11.01 -13.09 9.99
N ASP A 113 -10.54 -13.60 11.12
CA ASP A 113 -9.12 -13.80 11.40
C ASP A 113 -8.45 -14.84 10.49
N ASP A 114 -9.16 -15.89 10.10
CA ASP A 114 -8.60 -16.91 9.22
C ASP A 114 -8.38 -16.33 7.82
N ALA A 115 -9.32 -15.52 7.34
CA ALA A 115 -9.18 -14.75 6.12
C ALA A 115 -8.05 -13.71 6.22
N MET A 116 -7.80 -13.12 7.40
CA MET A 116 -6.65 -12.22 7.60
C MET A 116 -5.34 -12.97 7.43
N ILE A 117 -5.19 -14.15 8.03
CA ILE A 117 -4.01 -15.01 7.86
C ILE A 117 -3.87 -15.42 6.38
N ASP A 118 -4.96 -15.80 5.73
CA ASP A 118 -5.02 -16.14 4.30
C ASP A 118 -4.54 -14.99 3.41
N ARG A 119 -5.05 -13.77 3.62
CA ARG A 119 -4.63 -12.60 2.84
C ARG A 119 -3.21 -12.20 3.13
N LEU A 120 -2.75 -12.37 4.36
CA LEU A 120 -1.40 -12.07 4.75
C LEU A 120 -0.41 -13.00 4.03
N ARG A 121 -0.57 -14.34 4.16
CA ARG A 121 0.29 -15.30 3.45
C ARG A 121 0.23 -15.11 1.94
N TYR A 122 -0.96 -14.86 1.38
CA TYR A 122 -1.13 -14.61 -0.04
C TYR A 122 -0.38 -13.35 -0.49
N THR A 123 -0.41 -12.29 0.30
CA THR A 123 0.28 -11.02 -0.01
C THR A 123 1.78 -11.25 -0.08
N VAL A 124 2.36 -11.87 0.95
CA VAL A 124 3.80 -12.15 1.02
C VAL A 124 4.24 -13.14 -0.08
N CYS A 125 3.44 -14.18 -0.32
CA CYS A 125 3.73 -15.21 -1.30
C CYS A 125 3.20 -14.91 -2.72
N ASN A 126 2.72 -13.70 -3.00
CA ASN A 126 2.18 -13.35 -4.32
C ASN A 126 3.16 -13.59 -5.49
N PRO A 127 4.48 -13.37 -5.33
CA PRO A 127 5.47 -13.77 -6.34
C PRO A 127 5.48 -15.27 -6.65
N CYS A 128 5.15 -16.11 -5.65
CA CYS A 128 5.07 -17.55 -5.78
C CYS A 128 3.78 -18.01 -6.47
N GLU A 129 2.66 -17.35 -6.13
CA GLU A 129 1.34 -17.52 -6.79
C GLU A 129 1.42 -17.24 -8.30
N SER A 130 2.29 -16.29 -8.68
CA SER A 130 2.48 -15.88 -10.07
C SER A 130 3.56 -16.69 -10.82
N ASP A 131 4.07 -17.78 -10.23
CA ASP A 131 5.20 -18.57 -10.74
C ASP A 131 6.45 -17.73 -11.07
N LEU A 132 6.64 -16.57 -10.42
CA LEU A 132 7.83 -15.74 -10.66
C LEU A 132 9.02 -16.28 -9.90
N VAL A 133 8.81 -16.74 -8.66
CA VAL A 133 9.84 -17.33 -7.80
C VAL A 133 9.27 -18.49 -7.00
N SER A 134 10.13 -19.40 -6.53
CA SER A 134 9.69 -20.57 -5.78
C SER A 134 9.40 -20.28 -4.30
N HIS A 135 9.85 -19.13 -3.80
CA HIS A 135 9.80 -18.75 -2.40
C HIS A 135 9.86 -17.22 -2.28
N PRO A 136 9.16 -16.56 -1.34
CA PRO A 136 9.18 -15.10 -1.19
C PRO A 136 10.58 -14.52 -1.01
N LYS A 137 11.46 -15.19 -0.24
CA LYS A 137 12.91 -14.85 -0.11
C LYS A 137 13.65 -14.63 -1.43
N LYS A 138 13.19 -15.24 -2.53
CA LYS A 138 13.85 -15.13 -3.85
C LYS A 138 13.29 -13.98 -4.69
N TRP A 139 12.23 -13.30 -4.24
CA TRP A 139 11.64 -12.18 -4.94
C TRP A 139 12.57 -10.96 -4.88
N PRO A 140 12.98 -10.37 -6.02
CA PRO A 140 13.85 -9.19 -6.02
C PRO A 140 13.12 -7.86 -5.77
N GLY A 141 11.78 -7.86 -5.81
CA GLY A 141 11.00 -6.65 -5.53
C GLY A 141 10.74 -6.46 -4.04
N LEU A 142 10.33 -5.26 -3.67
CA LEU A 142 9.98 -4.92 -2.30
C LEU A 142 8.82 -5.79 -1.77
N CYS A 143 9.07 -6.53 -0.69
CA CYS A 143 8.10 -7.43 -0.07
C CYS A 143 8.34 -7.53 1.45
N SER A 144 7.26 -7.61 2.22
CA SER A 144 7.32 -7.67 3.69
C SER A 144 7.95 -8.96 4.23
N TRP A 145 8.23 -9.96 3.37
CA TRP A 145 9.07 -11.12 3.75
C TRP A 145 10.40 -10.69 4.36
N GLN A 146 11.02 -9.61 3.86
CA GLN A 146 12.33 -9.15 4.33
C GLN A 146 12.33 -8.81 5.83
N ILE A 147 11.24 -8.22 6.33
CA ILE A 147 11.07 -7.90 7.75
C ILE A 147 10.97 -9.19 8.58
N HIS A 148 10.19 -10.17 8.11
CA HIS A 148 10.04 -11.45 8.82
C HIS A 148 11.29 -12.33 8.77
N ASP A 149 12.08 -12.26 7.70
CA ASP A 149 13.32 -13.04 7.53
C ASP A 149 14.43 -12.48 8.43
N ASN A 150 14.50 -11.16 8.60
CA ASN A 150 15.56 -10.49 9.35
C ASN A 150 15.17 -10.18 10.81
N GLY A 151 13.88 -10.09 11.12
CA GLY A 151 13.37 -9.65 12.41
C GLY A 151 13.46 -8.14 12.64
N GLU A 152 13.81 -7.36 11.60
CA GLU A 152 14.09 -5.93 11.72
C GLU A 152 13.19 -5.08 10.80
N PRO A 153 12.79 -3.88 11.24
CA PRO A 153 12.06 -2.94 10.39
C PRO A 153 12.87 -2.52 9.16
N LEU A 154 12.19 -2.27 8.04
CA LEU A 154 12.83 -1.61 6.90
C LEU A 154 12.84 -0.10 7.10
N VAL A 155 13.92 0.58 6.69
CA VAL A 155 14.01 2.03 6.77
C VAL A 155 13.82 2.65 5.39
N GLY A 156 12.75 3.42 5.23
CA GLY A 156 12.47 4.19 4.03
C GLY A 156 13.12 5.57 4.07
N GLU A 157 13.94 5.88 3.07
CA GLU A 157 14.62 7.17 2.96
C GLU A 157 13.90 8.09 1.96
N VAL A 158 13.63 9.32 2.37
CA VAL A 158 13.02 10.34 1.50
C VAL A 158 13.77 11.65 1.63
N VAL A 159 14.30 12.14 0.52
CA VAL A 159 14.89 13.48 0.44
C VAL A 159 13.81 14.54 0.55
N ASP A 160 13.88 15.36 1.60
CA ASP A 160 13.06 16.55 1.76
C ASP A 160 13.58 17.66 0.83
N ARG A 161 12.86 17.89 -0.28
CA ARG A 161 13.33 18.81 -1.33
C ARG A 161 13.44 20.25 -0.83
N GLU A 162 12.58 20.66 0.10
CA GLU A 162 12.63 22.00 0.67
C GLU A 162 13.92 22.19 1.48
N THR A 163 14.24 21.23 2.35
CA THR A 163 15.48 21.18 3.12
C THR A 163 16.69 21.13 2.19
N TYR A 164 16.69 20.25 1.19
CA TYR A 164 17.76 20.17 0.20
C TYR A 164 18.04 21.54 -0.46
N TRP A 165 17.02 22.21 -0.99
CA TRP A 165 17.21 23.51 -1.65
C TRP A 165 17.54 24.64 -0.67
N ARG A 166 17.08 24.55 0.57
CA ARG A 166 17.44 25.48 1.63
C ARG A 166 18.92 25.32 2.01
N GLU A 167 19.40 24.09 2.21
CA GLU A 167 20.80 23.82 2.55
C GLU A 167 21.75 24.15 1.39
N LYS A 168 21.37 23.82 0.15
CA LYS A 168 22.17 24.11 -1.05
C LYS A 168 22.38 25.60 -1.31
N ARG A 169 21.48 26.47 -0.83
CA ARG A 169 21.58 27.94 -0.98
C ARG A 169 22.44 28.60 0.10
N LYS A 170 22.85 27.88 1.15
CA LYS A 170 23.66 28.47 2.22
C LYS A 170 25.12 28.53 1.79
N LYS A 171 25.72 29.72 1.89
CA LYS A 171 27.15 29.94 1.59
C LYS A 171 28.07 28.96 2.33
N LYS A 172 27.79 28.66 3.60
CA LYS A 172 28.57 27.70 4.40
C LYS A 172 28.60 26.26 3.86
N ASN A 173 27.73 25.93 2.91
CA ASN A 173 27.64 24.60 2.30
C ASN A 173 28.12 24.63 0.82
N GLU A 174 28.80 25.69 0.37
CA GLU A 174 29.21 25.83 -1.04
C GLU A 174 30.20 24.74 -1.48
N ASP A 175 31.06 24.28 -0.55
CA ASP A 175 32.03 23.21 -0.79
C ASP A 175 31.45 21.81 -0.62
N LYS A 176 30.18 21.68 -0.18
CA LYS A 176 29.55 20.36 0.01
C LYS A 176 29.18 19.74 -1.32
N THR A 177 29.44 18.45 -1.42
CA THR A 177 29.01 17.63 -2.55
C THR A 177 27.48 17.48 -2.58
N GLU A 178 26.96 17.16 -3.75
CA GLU A 178 25.53 16.85 -3.92
C GLU A 178 25.06 15.71 -3.01
N ALA A 179 25.91 14.69 -2.80
CA ALA A 179 25.61 13.55 -1.94
C ALA A 179 25.48 13.96 -0.46
N GLU A 180 26.37 14.83 0.04
CA GLU A 180 26.26 15.36 1.39
C GLU A 180 25.00 16.20 1.60
N LEU A 181 24.64 17.02 0.61
CA LEU A 181 23.42 17.82 0.67
C LEU A 181 22.16 16.95 0.65
N ILE A 182 22.17 15.86 -0.12
CA ILE A 182 21.11 14.85 -0.14
C ILE A 182 21.01 14.18 1.23
N GLU A 183 22.12 13.74 1.80
CA GLU A 183 22.14 13.10 3.12
C GLU A 183 21.62 14.04 4.21
N MET A 184 22.07 15.30 4.23
CA MET A 184 21.56 16.33 5.15
C MET A 184 20.05 16.59 5.04
N ALA A 185 19.48 16.36 3.85
CA ALA A 185 18.07 16.55 3.59
C ALA A 185 17.26 15.25 3.63
N THR A 186 17.89 14.11 3.93
CA THR A 186 17.24 12.81 3.95
C THR A 186 16.52 12.60 5.27
N VAL A 187 15.22 12.30 5.17
CA VAL A 187 14.40 11.89 6.31
C VAL A 187 14.20 10.39 6.25
N ARG A 188 14.43 9.72 7.37
CA ARG A 188 14.33 8.27 7.53
C ARG A 188 13.04 7.91 8.25
N TYR A 189 12.26 7.02 7.65
CA TYR A 189 10.99 6.54 8.18
C TYR A 189 11.10 5.03 8.42
N PRO A 190 11.12 4.56 9.68
CA PRO A 190 11.03 3.13 9.94
C PRO A 190 9.66 2.60 9.50
N LEU A 191 9.66 1.44 8.86
CA LEU A 191 8.47 0.71 8.46
C LEU A 191 8.43 -0.60 9.24
N GLU A 192 7.70 -0.54 10.34
CA GLU A 192 7.32 -1.70 11.15
C GLU A 192 6.03 -2.34 10.62
N LEU A 193 5.88 -3.64 10.87
CA LEU A 193 4.65 -4.35 10.55
C LEU A 193 3.78 -4.47 11.80
N ALA A 194 2.50 -4.13 11.66
CA ALA A 194 1.51 -4.44 12.67
C ALA A 194 1.28 -5.96 12.74
N LYS A 195 0.99 -6.46 13.94
CA LYS A 195 0.61 -7.86 14.17
C LYS A 195 -0.87 -8.05 13.87
N LEU A 196 -1.23 -9.18 13.27
CA LEU A 196 -2.65 -9.55 13.11
C LEU A 196 -3.33 -9.63 14.49
N PRO A 197 -4.62 -9.28 14.61
CA PRO A 197 -5.36 -9.35 15.88
C PRO A 197 -5.23 -10.70 16.60
N LYS A 198 -5.36 -11.81 15.85
CA LYS A 198 -5.21 -13.18 16.37
C LYS A 198 -3.83 -13.49 16.98
N TRP A 199 -2.81 -12.71 16.63
CA TRP A 199 -1.42 -12.88 17.08
C TRP A 199 -0.86 -11.58 17.70
N GLU A 200 -1.72 -10.68 18.18
CA GLU A 200 -1.32 -9.37 18.68
C GLU A 200 -0.46 -9.48 19.95
N ASP A 201 -0.75 -10.47 20.80
CA ASP A 201 -0.06 -10.72 22.07
C ASP A 201 1.25 -11.51 21.94
N MET A 202 1.60 -12.01 20.75
CA MET A 202 2.89 -12.69 20.55
C MET A 202 4.02 -11.69 20.68
N ASP A 203 5.19 -12.09 21.21
CA ASP A 203 6.39 -11.28 21.07
C ASP A 203 6.84 -11.19 19.59
N ASP A 204 7.72 -10.24 19.28
CA ASP A 204 8.13 -9.97 17.89
C ASP A 204 8.82 -11.16 17.23
N GLU A 205 9.67 -11.88 17.96
CA GLU A 205 10.38 -13.04 17.40
C GLU A 205 9.42 -14.20 17.16
N ALA A 206 8.53 -14.50 18.12
CA ALA A 206 7.48 -15.51 17.95
C ALA A 206 6.56 -15.18 16.77
N TYR A 207 6.17 -13.91 16.61
CA TYR A 207 5.36 -13.47 15.47
C TYR A 207 6.10 -13.65 14.14
N HIS A 208 7.37 -13.24 14.06
CA HIS A 208 8.19 -13.41 12.87
C HIS A 208 8.43 -14.89 12.54
N GLN A 209 8.67 -15.74 13.54
CA GLN A 209 8.76 -17.18 13.36
C GLN A 209 7.47 -17.76 12.79
N LYS A 210 6.32 -17.43 13.41
CA LYS A 210 5.00 -17.89 12.95
C LYS A 210 4.75 -17.48 11.50
N MET A 211 5.15 -16.26 11.15
CA MET A 211 5.06 -15.75 9.80
C MET A 211 5.93 -16.49 8.79
N ARG A 212 7.17 -16.83 9.15
CA ARG A 212 8.06 -17.65 8.32
C ARG A 212 7.44 -19.02 8.07
N GLU A 213 6.91 -19.67 9.10
CA GLU A 213 6.26 -20.99 9.01
C GLU A 213 5.06 -20.99 8.05
N GLU A 214 4.13 -20.05 8.19
CA GLU A 214 2.95 -19.95 7.33
C GLU A 214 3.33 -19.71 5.85
N CYS A 215 4.32 -18.85 5.60
CA CYS A 215 4.81 -18.59 4.24
C CYS A 215 5.57 -19.79 3.65
N HIS A 216 6.37 -20.50 4.45
CA HIS A 216 7.06 -21.72 4.01
C HIS A 216 6.06 -22.80 3.62
N LYS A 217 5.05 -23.03 4.47
CA LYS A 217 3.96 -23.98 4.21
C LYS A 217 3.23 -23.62 2.91
N HIS A 218 2.80 -22.37 2.77
CA HIS A 218 2.06 -21.90 1.59
C HIS A 218 2.90 -22.00 0.31
N ALA A 219 4.17 -21.60 0.34
CA ALA A 219 5.08 -21.73 -0.80
C ALA A 219 5.30 -23.21 -1.19
N GLY A 220 5.37 -24.12 -0.21
CA GLY A 220 5.44 -25.56 -0.42
C GLY A 220 4.18 -26.14 -1.06
N GLU A 221 2.99 -25.72 -0.62
CA GLU A 221 1.71 -26.10 -1.23
C GLU A 221 1.61 -25.61 -2.68
N LEU A 222 2.04 -24.38 -2.96
CA LEU A 222 2.11 -23.85 -4.32
C LEU A 222 3.09 -24.63 -5.19
N ALA A 223 4.24 -25.03 -4.64
CA ALA A 223 5.20 -25.84 -5.37
C ALA A 223 4.63 -27.20 -5.80
N LYS A 224 3.82 -27.84 -4.96
CA LYS A 224 3.12 -29.11 -5.29
C LYS A 224 2.08 -28.96 -6.39
N LYS A 225 1.40 -27.81 -6.47
CA LYS A 225 0.35 -27.52 -7.46
C LYS A 225 0.90 -27.00 -8.80
N ARG A 226 2.19 -26.69 -8.87
CA ARG A 226 2.80 -25.98 -10.00
C ARG A 226 3.04 -26.89 -11.19
N CYS A 227 2.52 -26.51 -12.36
CA CYS A 227 2.68 -27.28 -13.61
C CYS A 227 3.84 -26.80 -14.50
N ARG A 228 4.52 -25.70 -14.14
CA ARG A 228 5.61 -25.09 -14.94
C ARG A 228 6.69 -24.52 -14.03
N PRO A 229 7.98 -24.52 -14.40
CA PRO A 229 9.02 -23.96 -13.55
C PRO A 229 8.81 -22.46 -13.31
N CYS A 230 9.24 -21.98 -12.15
CA CYS A 230 9.25 -20.54 -11.88
C CYS A 230 10.18 -19.80 -12.84
N LEU A 231 9.84 -18.54 -13.15
CA LEU A 231 10.67 -17.68 -13.97
C LEU A 231 12.09 -17.50 -13.38
N GLY A 232 12.17 -17.26 -12.06
CA GLY A 232 13.39 -17.08 -11.29
C GLY A 232 13.91 -15.64 -11.26
N ARG A 233 14.62 -15.29 -10.18
CA ARG A 233 15.12 -13.93 -9.89
C ARG A 233 15.85 -13.28 -11.08
N LYS A 234 16.78 -14.00 -11.71
CA LYS A 234 17.56 -13.50 -12.86
C LYS A 234 16.68 -13.09 -14.03
N LYS A 235 15.69 -13.93 -14.38
CA LYS A 235 14.78 -13.64 -15.49
C LYS A 235 13.75 -12.56 -15.13
N VAL A 236 13.33 -12.46 -13.87
CA VAL A 236 12.48 -11.35 -13.38
C VAL A 236 13.20 -10.01 -13.56
N LEU A 237 14.45 -9.89 -13.09
CA LEU A 237 15.24 -8.67 -13.22
C LEU A 237 15.54 -8.32 -14.69
N ALA A 238 15.62 -9.31 -15.58
CA ALA A 238 15.83 -9.10 -17.00
C ALA A 238 14.56 -8.66 -17.76
N GLN A 239 13.38 -8.65 -17.13
CA GLN A 239 12.16 -8.20 -17.80
C GLN A 239 12.20 -6.70 -18.06
N LYS A 240 11.92 -6.30 -19.31
CA LYS A 240 11.78 -4.87 -19.63
C LYS A 240 10.57 -4.29 -18.89
N TRP A 241 10.74 -3.14 -18.25
CA TRP A 241 9.66 -2.43 -17.57
C TRP A 241 8.48 -2.08 -18.49
N SER A 242 8.73 -1.92 -19.80
CA SER A 242 7.70 -1.64 -20.81
C SER A 242 6.90 -2.87 -21.25
N SER A 243 7.32 -4.07 -20.82
CA SER A 243 6.60 -5.32 -21.08
C SER A 243 5.30 -5.38 -20.31
N ARG A 244 4.42 -6.31 -20.69
CA ARG A 244 3.17 -6.63 -19.98
C ARG A 244 2.85 -8.12 -20.12
N PRO A 245 2.04 -8.70 -19.21
CA PRO A 245 1.56 -10.07 -19.35
C PRO A 245 0.77 -10.25 -20.66
N ARG A 246 1.02 -11.35 -21.39
CA ARG A 246 0.29 -11.68 -22.62
C ARG A 246 -1.17 -12.04 -22.35
N ASN A 247 -1.40 -12.86 -21.33
CA ASN A 247 -2.73 -13.37 -20.94
C ASN A 247 -3.02 -13.00 -19.49
N PRO A 248 -3.49 -11.76 -19.22
CA PRO A 248 -3.78 -11.35 -17.86
C PRO A 248 -5.01 -12.08 -17.32
N LYS A 249 -4.91 -12.61 -16.09
CA LYS A 249 -6.06 -13.24 -15.40
C LYS A 249 -7.16 -12.19 -15.20
N LYS A 250 -8.37 -12.51 -15.66
CA LYS A 250 -9.58 -11.73 -15.44
C LYS A 250 -10.44 -12.49 -14.45
N ALA A 251 -10.56 -11.98 -13.23
CA ALA A 251 -11.47 -12.50 -12.22
C ALA A 251 -12.26 -11.33 -11.63
N PRO A 252 -13.55 -11.53 -11.31
CA PRO A 252 -14.32 -10.53 -10.58
C PRO A 252 -13.67 -10.30 -9.23
N ARG A 253 -13.74 -9.05 -8.77
CA ARG A 253 -13.26 -8.70 -7.43
C ARG A 253 -14.31 -9.14 -6.42
N PRO A 254 -13.91 -9.84 -5.34
CA PRO A 254 -14.85 -10.17 -4.29
C PRO A 254 -15.31 -8.89 -3.57
N LEU A 255 -16.47 -8.96 -2.94
CA LEU A 255 -17.01 -7.86 -2.12
C LEU A 255 -16.17 -7.67 -0.84
N CYS A 256 -15.78 -8.79 -0.24
CA CYS A 256 -14.98 -8.93 0.97
C CYS A 256 -14.17 -10.23 0.90
N HIS A 257 -13.18 -10.38 1.78
CA HIS A 257 -12.50 -11.64 2.05
C HIS A 257 -13.04 -12.27 3.33
N GLY A 258 -13.13 -13.59 3.35
CA GLY A 258 -13.66 -14.31 4.50
C GLY A 258 -15.17 -14.14 4.66
N GLY A 259 -15.65 -14.38 5.87
CA GLY A 259 -17.02 -14.42 6.31
C GLY A 259 -17.69 -15.75 5.96
N ASP A 260 -18.51 -16.25 6.88
CA ASP A 260 -19.55 -17.20 6.54
C ASP A 260 -20.65 -16.55 5.65
N LEU A 261 -21.68 -17.31 5.29
CA LEU A 261 -22.75 -16.79 4.44
C LEU A 261 -23.45 -15.59 5.10
N GLN A 262 -23.76 -15.69 6.39
CA GLN A 262 -24.47 -14.68 7.14
C GLN A 262 -23.65 -13.39 7.23
N GLN A 263 -22.40 -13.46 7.65
CA GLN A 263 -21.50 -12.31 7.75
C GLN A 263 -21.32 -11.58 6.40
N ARG A 264 -21.28 -12.33 5.29
CA ARG A 264 -21.20 -11.74 3.95
C ARG A 264 -22.49 -11.04 3.53
N GLU A 265 -23.64 -11.58 3.90
CA GLU A 265 -24.94 -10.98 3.65
C GLU A 265 -25.14 -9.71 4.49
N GLU A 266 -24.80 -9.76 5.77
CA GLU A 266 -24.78 -8.60 6.68
C GLU A 266 -23.87 -7.50 6.13
N TYR A 267 -22.64 -7.83 5.72
CA TYR A 267 -21.72 -6.85 5.13
C TYR A 267 -22.28 -6.25 3.83
N ARG A 268 -22.96 -7.05 3.01
CA ARG A 268 -23.61 -6.57 1.79
C ARG A 268 -24.73 -5.59 2.10
N GLN A 269 -25.58 -5.92 3.07
CA GLN A 269 -26.69 -5.07 3.49
C GLN A 269 -26.17 -3.76 4.08
N GLN A 270 -25.20 -3.82 5.00
CA GLN A 270 -24.53 -2.64 5.56
C GLN A 270 -23.99 -1.71 4.46
N ARG A 271 -23.34 -2.28 3.44
CA ARG A 271 -22.82 -1.51 2.29
C ARG A 271 -23.91 -0.85 1.48
N TRP A 272 -25.08 -1.48 1.35
CA TRP A 272 -26.24 -0.87 0.68
C TRP A 272 -26.81 0.28 1.48
N ASP A 273 -27.03 0.08 2.79
CA ASP A 273 -27.59 1.08 3.69
C ASP A 273 -26.72 2.35 3.71
N VAL A 274 -25.41 2.19 3.89
CA VAL A 274 -24.45 3.31 3.85
C VAL A 274 -24.46 4.01 2.50
N THR A 275 -24.60 3.26 1.41
CA THR A 275 -24.65 3.86 0.06
C THR A 275 -25.94 4.66 -0.13
N ASP A 276 -27.06 4.18 0.38
CA ASP A 276 -28.34 4.86 0.32
C ASP A 276 -28.33 6.15 1.15
N ASP A 277 -27.84 6.08 2.38
CA ASP A 277 -27.70 7.24 3.26
C ASP A 277 -26.73 8.28 2.70
N TYR A 278 -25.63 7.83 2.11
CA TYR A 278 -24.71 8.72 1.39
C TYR A 278 -25.42 9.41 0.21
N ARG A 279 -26.26 8.71 -0.56
CA ARG A 279 -27.02 9.31 -1.67
C ARG A 279 -28.02 10.35 -1.17
N LYS A 280 -28.73 10.07 -0.06
CA LYS A 280 -29.63 11.03 0.59
C LYS A 280 -28.85 12.30 1.01
N ALA A 281 -27.68 12.13 1.64
CA ALA A 281 -26.82 13.24 2.04
C ALA A 281 -26.32 14.05 0.82
N VAL A 282 -25.92 13.39 -0.27
CA VAL A 282 -25.54 14.07 -1.52
C VAL A 282 -26.72 14.82 -2.15
N GLY A 283 -27.94 14.28 -2.10
CA GLY A 283 -29.16 14.96 -2.56
C GLY A 283 -29.35 16.29 -1.84
N LYS A 284 -29.38 16.25 -0.51
CA LYS A 284 -29.47 17.45 0.35
C LYS A 284 -28.33 18.44 0.07
N TRP A 285 -27.10 17.94 -0.14
CA TRP A 285 -25.93 18.78 -0.45
C TRP A 285 -26.05 19.50 -1.80
N ARG A 286 -26.66 18.86 -2.80
CA ARG A 286 -26.90 19.48 -4.11
C ARG A 286 -27.97 20.57 -4.07
N GLU A 287 -28.96 20.40 -3.21
CA GLU A 287 -30.10 21.32 -3.04
C GLU A 287 -29.71 22.62 -2.32
N GLY A 288 -28.73 22.59 -1.40
CA GLY A 288 -28.43 23.71 -0.49
C GLY A 288 -27.09 24.42 -0.69
N LYS A 289 -26.81 25.01 -1.86
CA LYS A 289 -25.50 25.65 -2.15
C LYS A 289 -25.09 26.85 -1.28
N THR A 290 -25.91 27.39 -0.38
CA THR A 290 -25.60 28.67 0.32
C THR A 290 -26.03 28.81 1.79
N GLN A 291 -26.55 27.78 2.46
CA GLN A 291 -26.80 27.85 3.91
C GLN A 291 -26.44 26.52 4.59
N VAL A 292 -25.14 26.35 4.88
CA VAL A 292 -24.59 25.11 5.45
C VAL A 292 -25.03 24.96 6.91
N LYS A 293 -26.22 24.40 7.14
CA LYS A 293 -26.35 23.43 8.23
C LYS A 293 -25.46 22.24 7.84
N ARG A 294 -24.60 21.83 8.77
CA ARG A 294 -23.57 20.80 8.59
C ARG A 294 -24.24 19.48 8.14
N ILE A 295 -24.32 19.23 6.84
CA ILE A 295 -24.86 17.97 6.31
C ILE A 295 -23.95 16.85 6.78
N GLU A 296 -24.50 15.93 7.56
CA GLU A 296 -23.77 14.77 8.03
C GLU A 296 -23.74 13.71 6.92
N PHE A 297 -22.55 13.22 6.64
CA PHE A 297 -22.32 12.08 5.76
C PHE A 297 -22.03 10.85 6.63
N PRO A 298 -22.39 9.63 6.19
CA PRO A 298 -22.07 8.42 6.94
C PRO A 298 -20.58 8.34 7.30
N GLU A 299 -20.26 7.88 8.51
CA GLU A 299 -18.88 7.84 9.00
C GLU A 299 -17.95 7.07 8.05
N GLY A 300 -16.73 7.58 7.89
CA GLY A 300 -15.72 6.97 7.04
C GLY A 300 -15.96 7.09 5.54
N THR A 301 -17.08 7.69 5.11
CA THR A 301 -17.30 8.10 3.72
C THR A 301 -16.62 9.43 3.41
N ILE A 302 -16.42 9.73 2.12
CA ILE A 302 -15.71 10.94 1.67
C ILE A 302 -16.75 11.91 1.09
N PRO A 303 -17.06 13.04 1.74
CA PRO A 303 -18.04 14.01 1.24
C PRO A 303 -17.64 14.64 -0.10
N PRO A 304 -18.61 15.02 -0.97
CA PRO A 304 -18.34 15.82 -2.15
C PRO A 304 -17.68 17.17 -1.80
N GLY A 305 -16.71 17.62 -2.60
CA GLY A 305 -16.06 18.93 -2.41
C GLY A 305 -15.02 18.99 -1.28
N HIS A 306 -14.95 18.00 -0.38
CA HIS A 306 -13.90 17.94 0.66
C HIS A 306 -12.49 17.65 0.11
N GLN A 307 -12.34 17.55 -1.22
CA GLN A 307 -11.08 17.27 -1.91
C GLN A 307 -10.18 18.50 -2.15
N PHE A 308 -10.62 19.72 -1.79
CA PHE A 308 -9.86 20.96 -2.07
C PHE A 308 -9.40 21.75 -0.83
N CYS A 309 -9.77 21.37 0.38
CA CYS A 309 -9.33 22.08 1.58
C CYS A 309 -8.04 21.46 2.12
N TYR A 310 -6.89 21.89 1.60
CA TYR A 310 -5.65 21.90 2.39
C TYR A 310 -5.90 22.80 3.61
N GLY A 311 -5.57 22.34 4.81
CA GLY A 311 -5.44 23.23 5.98
C GLY A 311 -6.44 23.05 7.12
N ARG A 312 -6.99 21.85 7.37
CA ARG A 312 -7.20 21.48 8.78
C ARG A 312 -5.94 20.78 9.24
N LYS A 313 -5.28 21.36 10.24
CA LYS A 313 -4.39 20.67 11.17
C LYS A 313 -5.21 19.54 11.80
N GLY A 314 -5.40 18.43 11.08
CA GLY A 314 -5.54 17.15 11.75
C GLY A 314 -4.25 16.94 12.53
N GLU A 315 -4.32 16.17 13.60
CA GLU A 315 -3.15 15.69 14.33
C GLU A 315 -2.35 14.77 13.38
N PHE A 316 -1.66 15.38 12.42
CA PHE A 316 -0.61 14.72 11.69
C PHE A 316 0.48 14.49 12.71
N ASN A 317 0.98 13.26 12.80
CA ASN A 317 2.30 13.05 13.36
C ASN A 317 3.24 13.91 12.49
N MET A 318 3.63 15.08 12.99
CA MET A 318 4.57 16.00 12.32
C MET A 318 5.96 15.90 12.94
N THR A 319 6.10 15.17 14.05
CA THR A 319 7.37 14.96 14.74
C THR A 319 8.12 13.83 14.07
N VAL A 320 9.12 14.14 13.24
CA VAL A 320 9.96 13.15 12.56
C VAL A 320 10.30 11.98 13.51
N PRO A 321 10.05 10.72 13.12
CA PRO A 321 10.33 9.59 14.00
C PRO A 321 11.82 9.59 14.37
N GLN A 322 12.11 9.69 15.67
CA GLN A 322 13.47 9.46 16.17
C GLN A 322 13.75 7.96 16.05
N LEU A 323 14.86 7.60 15.41
CA LEU A 323 15.34 6.22 15.42
C LEU A 323 15.55 5.83 16.89
N ARG A 324 14.89 4.78 17.35
CA ARG A 324 15.21 4.18 18.66
C ARG A 324 16.65 3.66 18.55
N SER A 325 17.53 4.19 19.39
CA SER A 325 18.95 3.83 19.48
C SER A 325 19.16 2.41 19.95
#